data_AF-A0A7J7Q784-F1
#
_entry.id   AF-A0A7J7Q784-F1
#
_cell.length_a   1.000
_cell.length_b   1.000
_cell.length_c   1.000
_cell.angle_alpha   90.00
_cell.angle_beta   90.00
_cell.angle_gamma   90.00
#
_symmetry.space_group_name_H-M   'P 1'
#
loop_
_entity.id
_entity.type
_entity.pdbx_description
1 polymer ?
#
loop_
_entity_poly.entity_id
_entity_poly.type
_entity_poly.pdbx_seq_one_letter_code
_entity_poly.pdbx_strand_id
1 'polypeptide(L)'
;MRAAICSKPCTSLPCARHRCLAVQAAISDTNSKRTIRKATLQDVPTIRQRLLQEKMNPLGIDASNFTVVESSTGQLLAFAQLQPVAAAAGATPTFEFRSLVVDQQNRGQGIGSLLLQHLVSDCTHDIYLTTLAKTTPFYHKAGLNVLPPADIPKWLWFEVAAGTVALARDPGAFTGTGEAAYYLSNLQGPRRVPAGGTACADATVGRMMRQNVAVIVTGIGPTAAALCVYDVMRQCGGLIRDVFYSGTAGWSPQLGGVINNGTCSSANGGGNIVRIGDVCVSPFSVNWDCRKASWDASAQGFPNQCSFPEQAFGASSSELFGQCQFTDISRAQLATSDEVLAVAAARTNNLPTRSPTIQALDAAYWSSMSAGTNVSYPDVTQTTPPRVWSYKQCMEIDSQYFWSGAPWDMVARSYVADTLNKALRVSGYSQGNMIAVSAMEAIGLYAISTASAVVLSTLQSRCERLPLVSPCSSPVNCCSFTINYN
;
A
#
# COMPACT_ATOMS: atom_id res chain seq x y z
N MET A 1 21.18 45.30 -27.68
CA MET A 1 20.65 43.97 -27.30
C MET A 1 21.81 43.14 -26.75
N ARG A 2 21.91 43.01 -25.44
CA ARG A 2 22.89 42.16 -24.74
C ARG A 2 22.12 41.36 -23.70
N ALA A 3 22.04 40.03 -23.90
CA ALA A 3 21.52 39.11 -22.91
C ALA A 3 22.69 38.65 -22.03
N ALA A 4 22.61 38.92 -20.73
CA ALA A 4 23.57 38.44 -19.75
C ALA A 4 23.14 37.07 -19.24
N ILE A 5 23.96 36.07 -19.50
CA ILE A 5 23.89 34.72 -18.92
C ILE A 5 24.49 34.81 -17.52
N CYS A 6 23.69 34.49 -16.49
CA CYS A 6 24.18 34.35 -15.13
C CYS A 6 24.37 32.86 -14.83
N SER A 7 25.63 32.41 -14.90
CA SER A 7 26.08 31.08 -14.50
C SER A 7 26.94 31.19 -13.24
N LYS A 8 26.41 30.78 -12.08
CA LYS A 8 27.23 30.34 -10.94
C LYS A 8 26.55 29.17 -10.21
N PRO A 9 27.29 28.08 -9.90
CA PRO A 9 26.76 26.96 -9.14
C PRO A 9 26.80 27.26 -7.63
N CYS A 10 25.71 26.96 -6.93
CA CYS A 10 25.67 26.94 -5.46
C CYS A 10 26.31 25.64 -4.96
N THR A 11 27.54 25.70 -4.47
CA THR A 11 28.21 24.60 -3.75
C THR A 11 28.44 25.01 -2.30
N SER A 12 27.48 24.73 -1.41
CA SER A 12 27.67 24.34 0.00
C SER A 12 26.34 24.37 0.80
N LEU A 13 26.05 23.27 1.52
CA LEU A 13 24.99 23.02 2.52
C LEU A 13 23.52 22.83 2.03
N PRO A 14 22.73 21.94 2.69
CA PRO A 14 21.57 21.31 2.08
C PRO A 14 20.35 22.25 2.08
N CYS A 15 20.07 22.88 0.95
CA CYS A 15 18.78 23.51 0.67
C CYS A 15 17.72 22.44 0.31
N ALA A 16 17.51 21.45 1.18
CA ALA A 16 16.26 20.69 1.17
C ALA A 16 15.22 21.50 1.96
N ARG A 17 14.79 22.65 1.41
CA ARG A 17 13.65 23.38 2.00
C ARG A 17 12.43 22.47 1.95
N HIS A 18 11.80 22.26 3.10
CA HIS A 18 10.60 21.43 3.26
C HIS A 18 9.53 21.83 2.23
N ARG A 19 9.18 20.92 1.32
CA ARG A 19 8.22 21.18 0.22
C ARG A 19 6.86 21.66 0.74
N CYS A 20 6.42 21.22 1.92
CA CYS A 20 5.17 21.67 2.53
C CYS A 20 5.07 23.19 2.78
N LEU A 21 6.20 23.88 2.93
CA LEU A 21 6.23 25.34 3.15
C LEU A 21 6.65 26.13 1.90
N ALA A 22 7.12 25.43 0.85
CA ALA A 22 7.58 26.03 -0.39
C ALA A 22 6.42 26.10 -1.39
N VAL A 23 5.63 27.17 -1.35
CA VAL A 23 4.68 27.47 -2.43
C VAL A 23 5.50 27.89 -3.65
N GLN A 24 5.44 27.09 -4.72
CA GLN A 24 5.86 27.52 -6.05
C GLN A 24 4.96 28.68 -6.50
N ALA A 25 5.45 29.51 -7.43
CA ALA A 25 4.84 30.77 -7.87
C ALA A 25 3.29 30.78 -7.87
N ALA A 26 2.71 31.92 -7.45
CA ALA A 26 1.28 32.12 -7.26
C ALA A 26 0.40 31.41 -8.31
N ILE A 27 -0.46 30.50 -7.85
CA ILE A 27 -1.39 29.78 -8.71
C ILE A 27 -2.65 30.65 -8.86
N SER A 28 -2.92 31.06 -10.11
CA SER A 28 -4.15 31.78 -10.46
C SER A 28 -5.23 30.78 -10.86
N ASP A 29 -6.38 30.83 -10.18
CA ASP A 29 -7.59 30.16 -10.65
C ASP A 29 -8.20 30.96 -11.80
N THR A 30 -8.07 30.44 -13.02
CA THR A 30 -8.49 31.09 -14.27
C THR A 30 -9.98 31.36 -14.35
N ASN A 31 -10.81 30.65 -13.59
CA ASN A 31 -12.26 30.86 -13.57
C ASN A 31 -12.72 31.84 -12.49
N SER A 32 -11.95 32.01 -11.41
CA SER A 32 -12.37 32.79 -10.24
C SER A 32 -11.65 34.14 -10.05
N LYS A 33 -10.59 34.43 -10.84
CA LYS A 33 -9.67 35.57 -10.60
C LYS A 33 -9.19 35.65 -9.14
N ARG A 34 -8.81 34.50 -8.58
CA ARG A 34 -8.27 34.38 -7.22
C ARG A 34 -6.82 33.91 -7.29
N THR A 35 -6.03 34.36 -6.33
CA THR A 35 -4.60 34.03 -6.25
C THR A 35 -4.29 33.40 -4.91
N ILE A 36 -3.59 32.26 -4.92
CA ILE A 36 -3.06 31.63 -3.70
C ILE A 36 -1.58 31.96 -3.56
N ARG A 37 -1.16 32.45 -2.39
CA ARG A 37 0.24 32.78 -2.10
C ARG A 37 0.59 32.58 -0.62
N LYS A 38 1.88 32.56 -0.28
CA LYS A 38 2.32 32.67 1.13
C LYS A 38 1.90 34.03 1.70
N ALA A 39 1.58 34.06 2.99
CA ALA A 39 1.39 35.32 3.69
C ALA A 39 2.71 36.09 3.78
N THR A 40 2.58 37.41 3.85
CA THR A 40 3.64 38.38 4.07
C THR A 40 3.43 39.06 5.42
N LEU A 41 4.39 39.87 5.86
CA LEU A 41 4.24 40.65 7.09
C LEU A 41 3.07 41.64 7.03
N GLN A 42 2.67 42.09 5.83
CA GLN A 42 1.53 43.00 5.66
C GLN A 42 0.18 42.32 5.92
N ASP A 43 0.11 40.98 5.80
CA ASP A 43 -1.12 40.22 6.05
C ASP A 43 -1.37 39.98 7.54
N VAL A 44 -0.34 40.05 8.37
CA VAL A 44 -0.37 39.67 9.80
C VAL A 44 -1.42 40.44 10.61
N PRO A 45 -1.61 41.76 10.47
CA PRO A 45 -2.66 42.48 11.19
C PRO A 45 -4.06 41.94 10.88
N THR A 46 -4.35 41.68 9.60
CA THR A 46 -5.64 41.15 9.15
C THR A 46 -5.85 39.71 9.61
N ILE A 47 -4.82 38.86 9.52
CA ILE A 47 -4.85 37.48 10.02
C ILE A 47 -5.14 37.48 11.52
N ARG A 48 -4.42 38.29 12.30
CA ARG A 48 -4.61 38.41 13.75
C ARG A 48 -6.03 38.85 14.10
N GLN A 49 -6.55 39.87 13.43
CA GLN A 49 -7.91 40.35 13.64
C GLN A 49 -8.95 39.26 13.38
N ARG A 50 -8.79 38.49 12.29
CA ARG A 50 -9.73 37.43 11.92
C ARG A 50 -9.64 36.21 12.84
N LEU A 51 -8.44 35.82 13.27
CA LEU A 51 -8.28 34.77 14.29
C LEU A 51 -9.01 35.14 15.58
N LEU A 52 -8.89 36.39 16.04
CA LEU A 52 -9.63 36.90 17.19
C LEU A 52 -11.16 36.85 16.99
N GLN A 53 -11.64 37.24 15.81
CA GLN A 53 -13.08 37.19 15.47
C GLN A 53 -13.63 35.75 15.50
N GLU A 54 -12.84 34.78 15.05
CA GLU A 54 -13.18 33.35 15.10
C GLU A 54 -12.88 32.69 16.45
N LYS A 55 -12.51 33.48 17.48
CA LYS A 55 -12.14 33.03 18.83
C LYS A 55 -11.00 32.00 18.84
N MET A 56 -10.07 32.12 17.88
CA MET A 56 -8.84 31.34 17.79
C MET A 56 -7.68 32.07 18.48
N ASN A 57 -6.63 31.33 18.87
CA ASN A 57 -5.45 31.90 19.53
C ASN A 57 -4.63 32.78 18.55
N PRO A 58 -4.48 34.09 18.79
CA PRO A 58 -3.75 35.00 17.91
C PRO A 58 -2.24 35.11 18.23
N LEU A 59 -1.73 34.33 19.19
CA LEU A 59 -0.34 34.40 19.64
C LEU A 59 0.58 33.55 18.74
N GLY A 60 1.82 33.98 18.58
CA GLY A 60 2.84 33.23 17.82
C GLY A 60 2.62 33.22 16.29
N ILE A 61 1.99 34.27 15.73
CA ILE A 61 1.80 34.39 14.28
C ILE A 61 3.15 34.63 13.60
N ASP A 62 3.60 33.65 12.83
CA ASP A 62 4.68 33.76 11.87
C ASP A 62 4.08 33.69 10.46
N ALA A 63 4.20 34.78 9.70
CA ALA A 63 3.65 34.89 8.34
C ALA A 63 4.12 33.75 7.42
N SER A 64 5.33 33.21 7.64
CA SER A 64 5.86 32.10 6.83
C SER A 64 5.07 30.79 7.00
N ASN A 65 4.30 30.62 8.08
CA ASN A 65 3.44 29.47 8.31
C ASN A 65 2.04 29.62 7.70
N PHE A 66 1.72 30.80 7.15
CA PHE A 66 0.40 31.06 6.56
C PHE A 66 0.43 31.02 5.04
N THR A 67 -0.65 30.50 4.46
CA THR A 67 -0.98 30.60 3.04
C THR A 67 -2.32 31.31 2.92
N VAL A 68 -2.40 32.28 2.01
CA VAL A 68 -3.55 33.16 1.85
C VAL A 68 -4.17 33.02 0.46
N VAL A 69 -5.46 33.30 0.39
CA VAL A 69 -6.21 33.46 -0.86
C VAL A 69 -6.60 34.93 -0.97
N GLU A 70 -6.25 35.54 -2.10
CA GLU A 70 -6.59 36.92 -2.42
C GLU A 70 -7.53 37.00 -3.63
N SER A 71 -8.35 38.05 -3.64
CA SER A 71 -9.11 38.44 -4.82
C SER A 71 -8.24 39.18 -5.83
N SER A 72 -8.77 39.39 -7.03
CA SER A 72 -8.11 40.21 -8.06
C SER A 72 -7.85 41.67 -7.66
N THR A 73 -8.54 42.19 -6.63
CA THR A 73 -8.32 43.55 -6.12
C THR A 73 -7.32 43.59 -4.96
N GLY A 74 -6.71 42.45 -4.60
CA GLY A 74 -5.77 42.34 -3.48
C GLY A 74 -6.44 42.20 -2.12
N GLN A 75 -7.77 42.06 -2.05
CA GLN A 75 -8.45 41.78 -0.78
C GLN A 75 -8.20 40.34 -0.33
N LEU A 76 -7.74 40.17 0.91
CA LEU A 76 -7.59 38.88 1.59
C LEU A 76 -8.95 38.19 1.78
N LEU A 77 -9.18 37.06 1.13
CA LEU A 77 -10.45 36.30 1.21
C LEU A 77 -10.39 35.16 2.22
N ALA A 78 -9.26 34.47 2.33
CA ALA A 78 -9.07 33.36 3.26
C ALA A 78 -7.60 33.19 3.63
N PHE A 79 -7.33 32.46 4.71
CA PHE A 79 -5.99 32.00 5.05
C PHE A 79 -6.04 30.66 5.80
N ALA A 80 -4.91 29.96 5.77
CA ALA A 80 -4.70 28.74 6.52
C ALA A 80 -3.26 28.69 7.07
N GLN A 81 -3.09 28.05 8.21
CA GLN A 81 -1.81 27.91 8.90
C GLN A 81 -1.38 26.45 8.89
N LEU A 82 -0.19 26.20 8.34
CA LEU A 82 0.51 24.92 8.43
C LEU A 82 1.80 25.15 9.21
N GLN A 83 1.84 24.71 10.46
CA GLN A 83 2.94 24.93 11.38
C GLN A 83 3.83 23.68 11.46
N PRO A 84 5.15 23.80 11.27
CA PRO A 84 6.05 22.68 11.55
C PRO A 84 6.04 22.37 13.06
N VAL A 85 5.87 21.10 13.39
CA VAL A 85 6.01 20.59 14.76
C VAL A 85 7.47 20.21 14.95
N ALA A 86 8.06 20.64 16.07
CA ALA A 86 9.45 20.30 16.39
C ALA A 86 9.60 18.77 16.46
N ALA A 87 10.28 18.22 15.46
CA ALA A 87 10.59 16.79 15.43
C ALA A 87 11.62 16.47 16.51
N ALA A 88 11.47 15.33 17.18
CA ALA A 88 12.58 14.75 17.94
C ALA A 88 13.76 14.53 16.98
N ALA A 89 15.01 14.62 17.48
CA ALA A 89 16.19 14.43 16.64
C ALA A 89 16.11 13.10 15.86
N GLY A 90 16.08 13.18 14.53
CA GLY A 90 15.97 12.03 13.63
C GLY A 90 14.54 11.64 13.22
N ALA A 91 13.49 12.30 13.71
CA ALA A 91 12.12 12.05 13.26
C ALA A 91 11.79 12.84 11.98
N THR A 92 10.89 12.28 11.17
CA THR A 92 10.38 12.91 9.94
C THR A 92 9.71 14.23 10.29
N PRO A 93 9.96 15.33 9.54
CA PRO A 93 9.28 16.60 9.76
C PRO A 93 7.77 16.38 9.73
N THR A 94 7.07 16.87 10.74
CA THR A 94 5.63 16.73 10.88
C THR A 94 4.99 18.11 10.89
N PHE A 95 3.80 18.25 10.31
CA PHE A 95 3.10 19.52 10.26
C PHE A 95 1.76 19.44 10.98
N GLU A 96 1.41 20.53 11.64
CA GLU A 96 0.11 20.75 12.26
C GLU A 96 -0.68 21.79 11.45
N PHE A 97 -1.87 21.42 10.99
CA PHE A 97 -2.80 22.34 10.35
C PHE A 97 -3.66 22.99 11.44
N ARG A 98 -3.31 24.23 11.82
CA ARG A 98 -3.84 24.86 13.04
C ARG A 98 -5.06 25.74 12.82
N SER A 99 -5.14 26.38 11.65
CA SER A 99 -6.23 27.29 11.36
C SER A 99 -6.57 27.28 9.88
N LEU A 100 -7.86 27.44 9.60
CA LEU A 100 -8.41 27.71 8.27
C LEU A 100 -9.58 28.67 8.47
N VAL A 101 -9.43 29.88 7.94
CA VAL A 101 -10.44 30.93 8.07
C VAL A 101 -10.78 31.44 6.69
N VAL A 102 -12.07 31.39 6.36
CA VAL A 102 -12.64 32.03 5.18
C VAL A 102 -13.49 33.20 5.66
N ASP A 103 -13.27 34.37 5.06
CA ASP A 103 -14.04 35.57 5.32
C ASP A 103 -15.55 35.28 5.20
N GLN A 104 -16.36 35.84 6.11
CA GLN A 104 -17.74 35.43 6.31
C GLN A 104 -18.59 35.61 5.04
N GLN A 105 -18.37 36.71 4.32
CA GLN A 105 -19.06 37.02 3.06
C GLN A 105 -18.67 36.09 1.90
N ASN A 106 -17.57 35.35 2.06
CA ASN A 106 -16.96 34.49 1.05
C ASN A 106 -17.10 32.99 1.36
N ARG A 107 -17.83 32.62 2.42
CA ARG A 107 -18.12 31.22 2.78
C ARG A 107 -19.08 30.57 1.79
N GLY A 108 -19.04 29.23 1.71
CA GLY A 108 -19.88 28.45 0.79
C GLY A 108 -19.42 28.45 -0.67
N GLN A 109 -18.40 29.24 -1.03
CA GLN A 109 -17.89 29.37 -2.40
C GLN A 109 -16.69 28.44 -2.72
N GLY A 110 -16.48 27.40 -1.92
CA GLY A 110 -15.39 26.44 -2.11
C GLY A 110 -13.97 26.94 -1.77
N ILE A 111 -13.78 28.20 -1.34
CA ILE A 111 -12.46 28.79 -1.07
C ILE A 111 -11.67 28.00 -0.01
N GLY A 112 -12.35 27.56 1.05
CA GLY A 112 -11.71 26.76 2.10
C GLY A 112 -11.23 25.41 1.58
N SER A 113 -12.04 24.74 0.74
CA SER A 113 -11.67 23.48 0.11
C SER A 113 -10.47 23.65 -0.83
N LEU A 114 -10.48 24.71 -1.65
CA LEU A 114 -9.38 25.04 -2.56
C LEU A 114 -8.07 25.23 -1.79
N LEU A 115 -8.10 26.03 -0.72
CA LEU A 115 -6.92 26.32 0.10
C LEU A 115 -6.41 25.07 0.83
N LEU A 116 -7.31 24.26 1.40
CA LEU A 116 -6.95 23.00 2.06
C LEU A 116 -6.34 22.02 1.06
N GLN A 117 -6.95 21.84 -0.11
CA GLN A 117 -6.44 20.96 -1.16
C GLN A 117 -5.06 21.39 -1.63
N HIS A 118 -4.82 22.69 -1.82
CA HIS A 118 -3.51 23.21 -2.21
C HIS A 118 -2.42 22.90 -1.15
N LEU A 119 -2.72 23.14 0.13
CA LEU A 119 -1.78 22.84 1.22
C LEU A 119 -1.49 21.35 1.34
N VAL A 120 -2.51 20.54 1.10
CA VAL A 120 -2.45 19.09 1.24
C VAL A 120 -1.73 18.44 0.05
N SER A 121 -2.02 18.86 -1.20
CA SER A 121 -1.41 18.29 -2.41
C SER A 121 0.10 18.46 -2.44
N ASP A 122 0.58 19.60 -1.94
CA ASP A 122 2.00 19.99 -2.06
C ASP A 122 2.84 19.45 -0.89
N CYS A 123 2.19 18.93 0.15
CA CYS A 123 2.87 18.43 1.33
C CYS A 123 3.11 16.92 1.28
N THR A 124 4.39 16.56 1.26
CA THR A 124 4.92 15.19 1.27
C THR A 124 5.20 14.66 2.68
N HIS A 125 4.69 15.32 3.71
CA HIS A 125 4.88 14.95 5.11
C HIS A 125 3.52 14.77 5.78
N ASP A 126 3.50 14.11 6.94
CA ASP A 126 2.29 13.95 7.73
C ASP A 126 1.73 15.32 8.14
N ILE A 127 0.44 15.49 7.90
CA ILE A 127 -0.32 16.64 8.38
C ILE A 127 -1.30 16.16 9.43
N TYR A 128 -1.16 16.68 10.65
CA TYR A 128 -2.11 16.45 11.74
C TYR A 128 -2.98 17.68 11.93
N LEU A 129 -4.22 17.48 12.36
CA LEU A 129 -5.09 18.58 12.79
C LEU A 129 -6.03 18.12 13.90
N THR A 130 -6.48 19.08 14.70
CA THR A 130 -7.60 18.90 15.63
C THR A 130 -8.79 19.72 15.16
N THR A 131 -9.98 19.13 15.26
CA THR A 131 -11.21 19.80 14.83
C THR A 131 -12.43 19.32 15.61
N LEU A 132 -13.55 19.99 15.42
CA LEU A 132 -14.83 19.53 15.98
C LEU A 132 -15.32 18.31 15.20
N ALA A 133 -15.92 17.32 15.86
CA ALA A 133 -16.43 16.13 15.17
C ALA A 133 -17.40 16.46 14.01
N LYS A 134 -18.16 17.56 14.12
CA LYS A 134 -19.09 18.02 13.07
C LYS A 134 -18.41 18.55 11.80
N THR A 135 -17.14 18.96 11.86
CA THR A 135 -16.37 19.48 10.71
C THR A 135 -15.53 18.41 10.03
N THR A 136 -15.45 17.20 10.59
CA THR A 136 -14.75 16.05 10.02
C THR A 136 -15.10 15.75 8.55
N PRO A 137 -16.38 15.80 8.09
CA PRO A 137 -16.72 15.56 6.68
C PRO A 137 -16.09 16.55 5.69
N PHE A 138 -15.73 17.77 6.14
CA PHE A 138 -15.02 18.74 5.30
C PHE A 138 -13.58 18.31 5.04
N TYR A 139 -12.88 17.84 6.08
CA TYR A 139 -11.47 17.43 6.00
C TYR A 139 -11.28 16.05 5.34
N HIS A 140 -12.24 15.13 5.48
CA HIS A 140 -12.21 13.84 4.76
C HIS A 140 -12.13 14.00 3.25
N LYS A 141 -12.77 15.04 2.68
CA LYS A 141 -12.70 15.32 1.24
C LYS A 141 -11.30 15.69 0.75
N ALA A 142 -10.40 16.09 1.65
CA ALA A 142 -9.01 16.36 1.37
C ALA A 142 -8.09 15.19 1.77
N GLY A 143 -8.64 14.02 2.12
CA GLY A 143 -7.88 12.82 2.47
C GLY A 143 -7.35 12.78 3.90
N LEU A 144 -7.86 13.62 4.81
CA LEU A 144 -7.57 13.50 6.24
C LEU A 144 -8.53 12.52 6.91
N ASN A 145 -8.01 11.60 7.72
CA ASN A 145 -8.79 10.58 8.41
C ASN A 145 -8.70 10.74 9.93
N VAL A 146 -9.78 10.43 10.64
CA VAL A 146 -9.81 10.44 12.11
C VAL A 146 -8.82 9.41 12.64
N LEU A 147 -7.95 9.83 13.56
CA LEU A 147 -7.00 8.94 14.21
C LEU A 147 -7.68 8.17 15.35
N PRO A 148 -7.45 6.86 15.48
CA PRO A 148 -7.83 6.15 16.70
C PRO A 148 -6.97 6.63 17.88
N PRO A 149 -7.45 6.53 19.14
CA PRO A 149 -6.76 7.07 20.31
C PRO A 149 -5.30 6.62 20.48
N ALA A 150 -4.96 5.40 20.05
CA ALA A 150 -3.61 4.84 20.13
C ALA A 150 -2.60 5.55 19.21
N ASP A 151 -3.09 6.17 18.12
CA ASP A 151 -2.26 6.76 17.07
C ASP A 151 -2.18 8.28 17.21
N ILE A 152 -2.90 8.89 18.16
CA ILE A 152 -2.86 10.33 18.40
C ILE A 152 -1.50 10.69 19.02
N PRO A 153 -0.71 11.59 18.39
CA PRO A 153 0.52 12.06 18.99
C PRO A 153 0.28 12.70 20.37
N LYS A 154 1.15 12.43 21.34
CA LYS A 154 0.99 12.88 22.73
C LYS A 154 0.79 14.40 22.87
N TRP A 155 1.39 15.19 21.98
CA TRP A 155 1.27 16.66 22.01
C TRP A 155 -0.13 17.15 21.60
N LEU A 156 -0.95 16.33 20.94
CA LEU A 156 -2.35 16.62 20.60
C LEU A 156 -3.36 16.12 21.66
N TRP A 157 -2.92 15.31 22.63
CA TRP A 157 -3.84 14.68 23.57
C TRP A 157 -4.66 15.67 24.38
N PHE A 158 -4.08 16.79 24.79
CA PHE A 158 -4.80 17.81 25.55
C PHE A 158 -5.94 18.44 24.75
N GLU A 159 -5.74 18.67 23.45
CA GLU A 159 -6.77 19.23 22.57
C GLU A 159 -7.89 18.23 22.32
N VAL A 160 -7.55 16.96 22.11
CA VAL A 160 -8.53 15.88 21.93
C VAL A 160 -9.33 15.65 23.21
N ALA A 161 -8.67 15.67 24.36
CA ALA A 161 -9.33 15.56 25.67
C ALA A 161 -10.31 16.73 25.94
N ALA A 162 -10.09 17.90 25.32
CA ALA A 162 -11.00 19.04 25.38
C ALA A 162 -12.23 18.90 24.45
N GLY A 163 -12.45 17.73 23.83
CA GLY A 163 -13.63 17.42 23.02
C GLY A 163 -13.45 17.63 21.51
N THR A 164 -12.21 17.75 21.03
CA THR A 164 -11.89 17.73 19.60
C THR A 164 -11.52 16.33 19.14
N VAL A 165 -11.53 16.11 17.83
CA VAL A 165 -11.03 14.88 17.19
C VAL A 165 -9.74 15.20 16.45
N ALA A 166 -8.77 14.29 16.52
CA ALA A 166 -7.54 14.38 15.75
C ALA A 166 -7.73 13.70 14.40
N LEU A 167 -7.30 14.35 13.32
CA LEU A 167 -7.20 13.77 12.00
C LEU A 167 -5.75 13.83 11.53
N ALA A 168 -5.34 12.87 10.70
CA ALA A 168 -4.08 12.91 9.97
C ALA A 168 -4.28 12.62 8.50
N ARG A 169 -3.40 13.18 7.68
CA ARG A 169 -3.11 12.68 6.34
C ARG A 169 -1.67 12.23 6.32
N ASP A 170 -1.49 10.94 6.08
CA ASP A 170 -0.20 10.43 5.64
C ASP A 170 -0.12 10.49 4.09
N PRO A 171 0.95 11.08 3.54
CA PRO A 171 1.14 11.36 2.12
C PRO A 171 1.43 10.12 1.25
N GLY A 172 1.45 8.90 1.80
CA GLY A 172 1.60 7.68 0.98
C GLY A 172 2.34 6.51 1.64
N ALA A 173 2.68 6.59 2.92
CA ALA A 173 3.10 5.46 3.73
C ALA A 173 1.88 4.74 4.35
N PHE A 174 0.92 4.35 3.49
CA PHE A 174 -0.27 3.57 3.83
C PHE A 174 -1.17 4.18 4.94
N THR A 175 -2.06 5.12 4.56
CA THR A 175 -3.18 5.63 5.37
C THR A 175 -4.41 4.71 5.42
N GLY A 176 -4.31 3.52 4.82
CA GLY A 176 -5.38 2.53 4.88
C GLY A 176 -5.53 1.96 6.28
N THR A 177 -6.74 1.54 6.64
CA THR A 177 -6.88 0.53 7.69
C THR A 177 -6.23 -0.74 7.15
N GLY A 178 -4.99 -1.03 7.59
CA GLY A 178 -4.27 -2.22 7.15
C GLY A 178 -5.09 -3.47 7.39
N GLU A 179 -4.90 -4.48 6.56
CA GLU A 179 -5.64 -5.74 6.65
C GLU A 179 -5.49 -6.34 8.06
N ALA A 180 -4.32 -6.14 8.68
CA ALA A 180 -4.03 -6.41 10.08
C ALA A 180 -5.14 -5.96 11.05
N ALA A 181 -5.70 -4.76 10.88
CA ALA A 181 -6.73 -4.24 11.77
C ALA A 181 -8.02 -5.07 11.77
N TYR A 182 -8.39 -5.67 10.63
CA TYR A 182 -9.53 -6.57 10.56
C TYR A 182 -9.24 -7.88 11.29
N TYR A 183 -8.03 -8.42 11.21
CA TYR A 183 -7.67 -9.59 12.00
C TYR A 183 -7.63 -9.26 13.50
N LEU A 184 -6.98 -8.15 13.87
CA LEU A 184 -6.83 -7.71 15.26
C LEU A 184 -8.19 -7.47 15.93
N SER A 185 -9.15 -6.85 15.23
CA SER A 185 -10.51 -6.61 15.75
C SER A 185 -11.31 -7.89 15.97
N ASN A 186 -10.97 -8.98 15.28
CA ASN A 186 -11.59 -10.29 15.43
C ASN A 186 -10.87 -11.21 16.43
N LEU A 187 -9.72 -10.79 16.97
CA LEU A 187 -9.03 -11.56 18.01
C LEU A 187 -9.75 -11.47 19.35
N GLN A 188 -9.99 -12.62 19.96
CA GLN A 188 -10.47 -12.75 21.33
C GLN A 188 -9.27 -12.82 22.28
N GLY A 189 -9.28 -11.98 23.32
CA GLY A 189 -8.17 -11.87 24.27
C GLY A 189 -6.84 -11.48 23.62
N PRO A 190 -6.79 -10.41 22.79
CA PRO A 190 -5.56 -10.02 22.11
C PRO A 190 -4.49 -9.61 23.14
N ARG A 191 -3.29 -10.16 22.99
CA ARG A 191 -2.11 -9.83 23.79
C ARG A 191 -0.97 -9.47 22.85
N ARG A 192 -0.53 -8.21 22.92
CA ARG A 192 0.62 -7.74 22.15
C ARG A 192 1.91 -8.41 22.63
N VAL A 193 2.74 -8.82 21.70
CA VAL A 193 4.10 -9.31 21.98
C VAL A 193 5.01 -8.08 22.16
N PRO A 194 5.76 -7.97 23.27
CA PRO A 194 6.61 -6.81 23.51
C PRO A 194 7.66 -6.60 22.40
N ALA A 195 7.96 -5.33 22.10
CA ALA A 195 9.03 -4.96 21.16
C ALA A 195 10.37 -5.58 21.60
N GLY A 196 11.12 -6.13 20.64
CA GLY A 196 12.35 -6.88 20.90
C GLY A 196 12.14 -8.35 21.32
N GLY A 197 10.90 -8.76 21.57
CA GLY A 197 10.53 -10.18 21.70
C GLY A 197 10.48 -10.91 20.36
N THR A 198 10.33 -10.16 19.27
CA THR A 198 10.45 -10.68 17.90
C THR A 198 11.21 -9.70 17.01
N ALA A 199 11.77 -10.20 15.91
CA ALA A 199 12.30 -9.38 14.81
C ALA A 199 11.19 -8.69 13.98
N CYS A 200 9.92 -9.02 14.23
CA CYS A 200 8.76 -8.42 13.59
C CYS A 200 8.46 -7.00 14.09
N ALA A 201 7.89 -6.16 13.22
CA ALA A 201 7.52 -4.78 13.56
C ALA A 201 6.39 -4.72 14.59
N ASP A 202 5.40 -5.60 14.46
CA ASP A 202 4.36 -5.81 15.46
C ASP A 202 3.90 -7.26 15.48
N ALA A 203 3.45 -7.75 16.63
CA ALA A 203 2.87 -9.07 16.76
C ALA A 203 1.84 -9.07 17.89
N THR A 204 0.66 -9.62 17.62
CA THR A 204 -0.40 -9.80 18.60
C THR A 204 -0.91 -11.23 18.54
N VAL A 205 -1.01 -11.89 19.69
CA VAL A 205 -1.58 -13.23 19.78
C VAL A 205 -2.97 -13.17 20.39
N GLY A 206 -3.86 -14.07 19.99
CA GLY A 206 -5.20 -14.17 20.55
C GLY A 206 -5.91 -15.42 20.05
N ARG A 207 -7.24 -15.46 20.17
CA ARG A 207 -8.05 -16.53 19.58
C ARG A 207 -8.93 -16.01 18.44
N MET A 208 -8.93 -16.70 17.32
CA MET A 208 -9.81 -16.45 16.19
C MET A 208 -10.37 -17.78 15.70
N MET A 209 -11.67 -17.85 15.41
CA MET A 209 -12.33 -19.10 14.97
C MET A 209 -12.03 -20.30 15.90
N ARG A 210 -11.99 -20.06 17.22
CA ARG A 210 -11.66 -21.04 18.29
C ARG A 210 -10.21 -21.55 18.29
N GLN A 211 -9.35 -21.06 17.42
CA GLN A 211 -7.93 -21.42 17.35
C GLN A 211 -7.05 -20.32 17.94
N ASN A 212 -5.87 -20.68 18.44
CA ASN A 212 -4.86 -19.70 18.81
C ASN A 212 -4.20 -19.17 17.53
N VAL A 213 -4.20 -17.85 17.36
CA VAL A 213 -3.70 -17.18 16.15
C VAL A 213 -2.73 -16.08 16.58
N ALA A 214 -1.64 -15.94 15.83
CA ALA A 214 -0.75 -14.80 15.88
C ALA A 214 -1.00 -13.92 14.64
N VAL A 215 -1.37 -12.66 14.85
CA VAL A 215 -1.42 -11.64 13.80
C VAL A 215 -0.11 -10.87 13.88
N ILE A 216 0.71 -11.01 12.84
CA ILE A 216 2.08 -10.52 12.81
C ILE A 216 2.22 -9.55 11.65
N VAL A 217 2.75 -8.36 11.94
CA VAL A 217 3.08 -7.35 10.94
C VAL A 217 4.58 -7.42 10.69
N THR A 218 4.95 -7.90 9.51
CA THR A 218 6.32 -8.16 9.09
C THR A 218 7.14 -6.90 8.78
N GLY A 219 6.46 -5.80 8.46
CA GLY A 219 7.07 -4.65 7.80
C GLY A 219 7.12 -4.82 6.27
N ILE A 220 7.60 -3.79 5.57
CA ILE A 220 7.66 -3.75 4.10
C ILE A 220 8.97 -4.40 3.61
N GLY A 221 8.84 -5.27 2.60
CA GLY A 221 9.96 -5.86 1.87
C GLY A 221 10.30 -7.30 2.29
N PRO A 222 10.85 -8.09 1.35
CA PRO A 222 11.06 -9.54 1.50
C PRO A 222 12.04 -9.87 2.62
N THR A 223 13.08 -9.05 2.84
CA THR A 223 14.06 -9.27 3.92
C THR A 223 13.45 -9.09 5.30
N ALA A 224 12.64 -8.04 5.50
CA ALA A 224 11.97 -7.78 6.78
C ALA A 224 10.94 -8.90 7.07
N ALA A 225 10.15 -9.27 6.07
CA ALA A 225 9.22 -10.39 6.16
C ALA A 225 9.93 -11.72 6.46
N ALA A 226 11.04 -12.00 5.78
CA ALA A 226 11.85 -13.17 6.06
C ALA A 226 12.34 -13.19 7.52
N LEU A 227 13.07 -12.17 7.96
CA LEU A 227 13.65 -12.16 9.30
C LEU A 227 12.60 -12.28 10.40
N CYS A 228 11.46 -11.61 10.23
CA CYS A 228 10.32 -11.73 11.12
C CYS A 228 9.79 -13.18 11.18
N VAL A 229 9.52 -13.80 10.03
CA VAL A 229 8.97 -15.16 9.95
C VAL A 229 9.97 -16.18 10.46
N TYR A 230 11.26 -16.01 10.16
CA TYR A 230 12.32 -16.88 10.64
C TYR A 230 12.34 -16.90 12.16
N ASP A 231 12.31 -15.73 12.78
CA ASP A 231 12.33 -15.59 14.22
C ASP A 231 11.08 -16.22 14.87
N VAL A 232 9.90 -15.97 14.29
CA VAL A 232 8.64 -16.58 14.73
C VAL A 232 8.68 -18.11 14.61
N MET A 233 9.13 -18.65 13.48
CA MET A 233 9.26 -20.09 13.24
C MET A 233 10.34 -20.72 14.12
N ARG A 234 11.42 -20.00 14.42
CA ARG A 234 12.47 -20.48 15.33
C ARG A 234 11.95 -20.62 16.77
N GLN A 235 11.12 -19.68 17.21
CA GLN A 235 10.58 -19.69 18.57
C GLN A 235 9.37 -20.64 18.73
N CYS A 236 8.52 -20.72 17.71
CA CYS A 236 7.20 -21.36 17.79
C CYS A 236 6.92 -22.38 16.69
N GLY A 237 7.88 -22.70 15.81
CA GLY A 237 7.63 -23.45 14.57
C GLY A 237 7.02 -24.83 14.77
N GLY A 238 7.27 -25.51 15.89
CA GLY A 238 6.62 -26.79 16.22
C GLY A 238 5.13 -26.66 16.58
N LEU A 239 4.65 -25.45 16.87
CA LEU A 239 3.26 -25.14 17.22
C LEU A 239 2.52 -24.43 16.08
N ILE A 240 3.26 -23.86 15.13
CA ILE A 240 2.71 -23.15 13.99
C ILE A 240 2.43 -24.16 12.90
N ARG A 241 1.15 -24.40 12.65
CA ARG A 241 0.70 -25.26 11.55
C ARG A 241 0.68 -24.50 10.22
N ASP A 242 0.23 -23.25 10.26
CA ASP A 242 -0.06 -22.43 9.09
C ASP A 242 0.40 -20.98 9.32
N VAL A 243 0.87 -20.32 8.26
CA VAL A 243 1.21 -18.88 8.23
C VAL A 243 0.44 -18.22 7.10
N PHE A 244 -0.26 -17.13 7.41
CA PHE A 244 -0.99 -16.33 6.44
C PHE A 244 -0.33 -14.96 6.34
N TYR A 245 0.03 -14.56 5.12
CA TYR A 245 0.44 -13.20 4.83
C TYR A 245 -0.74 -12.45 4.27
N SER A 246 -0.84 -11.18 4.66
CA SER A 246 -1.84 -10.26 4.17
C SER A 246 -1.14 -8.96 3.87
N GLY A 247 -1.27 -8.52 2.62
CA GLY A 247 -0.64 -7.32 2.12
C GLY A 247 -1.26 -6.93 0.78
N THR A 248 -0.81 -5.80 0.25
CA THR A 248 -1.24 -5.33 -1.06
C THR A 248 -0.62 -6.17 -2.15
N ALA A 249 -1.44 -6.64 -3.08
CA ALA A 249 -0.95 -7.31 -4.28
C ALA A 249 -1.38 -6.60 -5.56
N GLY A 250 -0.49 -6.65 -6.56
CA GLY A 250 -0.83 -6.34 -7.95
C GLY A 250 -1.17 -7.62 -8.70
N TRP A 251 -2.09 -7.58 -9.65
CA TRP A 251 -2.44 -8.75 -10.46
C TRP A 251 -2.41 -8.42 -11.94
N SER A 252 -2.00 -9.40 -12.74
CA SER A 252 -2.37 -9.41 -14.16
C SER A 252 -3.90 -9.35 -14.25
N PRO A 253 -4.48 -8.37 -14.95
CA PRO A 253 -5.94 -8.21 -15.00
C PRO A 253 -6.65 -9.37 -15.71
N GLN A 254 -5.91 -10.17 -16.47
CA GLN A 254 -6.45 -11.25 -17.27
C GLN A 254 -5.40 -12.36 -17.47
N LEU A 255 -5.86 -13.60 -17.60
CA LEU A 255 -5.02 -14.72 -18.07
C LEU A 255 -4.47 -14.40 -19.45
N GLY A 256 -3.15 -14.26 -19.57
CA GLY A 256 -2.53 -13.81 -20.82
C GLY A 256 -2.53 -12.29 -21.03
N GLY A 257 -2.91 -11.51 -20.00
CA GLY A 257 -2.98 -10.06 -19.99
C GLY A 257 -4.12 -9.50 -20.82
N VAL A 258 -4.33 -8.18 -20.75
CA VAL A 258 -5.38 -7.49 -21.52
C VAL A 258 -4.96 -7.27 -22.98
N ILE A 259 -3.67 -7.06 -23.22
CA ILE A 259 -3.14 -6.81 -24.56
C ILE A 259 -2.48 -8.08 -25.08
N ASN A 260 -2.66 -8.37 -26.38
CA ASN A 260 -2.14 -9.59 -26.98
C ASN A 260 -0.61 -9.70 -26.88
N ASN A 261 -0.14 -10.94 -26.77
CA ASN A 261 1.24 -11.20 -26.38
C ASN A 261 2.23 -10.75 -27.45
N GLY A 262 3.07 -9.79 -27.07
CA GLY A 262 4.30 -9.43 -27.78
C GLY A 262 4.13 -8.52 -28.99
N THR A 263 2.92 -8.36 -29.52
CA THR A 263 2.68 -7.50 -30.69
C THR A 263 1.88 -6.24 -30.37
N CYS A 264 1.09 -6.26 -29.30
CA CYS A 264 0.13 -5.21 -28.96
C CYS A 264 -0.81 -4.76 -30.09
N SER A 265 -1.04 -5.63 -31.07
CA SER A 265 -1.88 -5.30 -32.22
C SER A 265 -3.37 -5.31 -31.89
N SER A 266 -3.76 -5.94 -30.78
CA SER A 266 -5.15 -6.02 -30.31
C SER A 266 -5.22 -6.35 -28.82
N ALA A 267 -6.34 -6.03 -28.19
CA ALA A 267 -6.68 -6.56 -26.88
C ALA A 267 -7.10 -8.04 -26.99
N ASN A 268 -6.81 -8.83 -25.96
CA ASN A 268 -7.34 -10.16 -25.81
C ASN A 268 -8.86 -10.09 -25.57
N GLY A 269 -9.61 -11.13 -25.97
CA GLY A 269 -11.06 -11.16 -25.76
C GLY A 269 -11.43 -11.12 -24.27
N GLY A 270 -12.60 -10.59 -23.88
CA GLY A 270 -12.94 -10.30 -22.48
C GLY A 270 -13.18 -11.49 -21.53
N GLY A 271 -12.74 -12.69 -21.90
CA GLY A 271 -12.83 -13.90 -21.06
C GLY A 271 -11.65 -14.05 -20.10
N ASN A 272 -11.77 -14.93 -19.10
CA ASN A 272 -10.68 -15.29 -18.17
C ASN A 272 -10.01 -14.11 -17.46
N ILE A 273 -10.79 -13.07 -17.15
CA ILE A 273 -10.32 -11.93 -16.37
C ILE A 273 -10.25 -12.24 -14.87
N VAL A 274 -9.30 -11.58 -14.21
CA VAL A 274 -9.06 -11.62 -12.76
C VAL A 274 -9.91 -10.56 -12.09
N ARG A 275 -10.48 -10.88 -10.93
CA ARG A 275 -11.35 -9.98 -10.18
C ARG A 275 -10.85 -9.80 -8.76
N ILE A 276 -11.27 -8.70 -8.14
CA ILE A 276 -11.12 -8.54 -6.69
C ILE A 276 -11.77 -9.73 -5.98
N GLY A 277 -11.00 -10.33 -5.06
CA GLY A 277 -11.34 -11.52 -4.29
C GLY A 277 -10.95 -12.84 -4.95
N ASP A 278 -10.47 -12.86 -6.19
CA ASP A 278 -9.89 -14.07 -6.78
C ASP A 278 -8.64 -14.52 -6.01
N VAL A 279 -8.39 -15.82 -6.01
CA VAL A 279 -7.30 -16.45 -5.23
C VAL A 279 -6.31 -17.11 -6.17
N CYS A 280 -5.01 -16.91 -5.92
CA CYS A 280 -3.94 -17.63 -6.61
C CYS A 280 -3.33 -18.64 -5.64
N VAL A 281 -3.32 -19.91 -6.03
CA VAL A 281 -2.69 -20.98 -5.26
C VAL A 281 -1.40 -21.38 -5.98
N SER A 282 -0.26 -20.92 -5.50
CA SER A 282 1.05 -21.25 -6.05
C SER A 282 2.06 -21.59 -4.96
N PRO A 283 2.79 -22.72 -5.07
CA PRO A 283 3.96 -22.99 -4.25
C PRO A 283 5.25 -22.39 -4.82
N PHE A 284 5.19 -21.75 -5.99
CA PHE A 284 6.33 -21.15 -6.69
C PHE A 284 6.32 -19.63 -6.56
N SER A 285 7.51 -19.03 -6.61
CA SER A 285 7.70 -17.58 -6.64
C SER A 285 8.96 -17.20 -7.45
N VAL A 286 9.04 -15.93 -7.85
CA VAL A 286 10.20 -15.36 -8.54
C VAL A 286 10.51 -13.96 -7.99
N ASN A 287 11.79 -13.65 -7.77
CA ASN A 287 12.24 -12.34 -7.32
C ASN A 287 12.34 -11.36 -8.49
N TRP A 288 11.50 -10.31 -8.51
CA TRP A 288 11.56 -9.29 -9.56
C TRP A 288 12.83 -8.43 -9.50
N ASP A 289 13.34 -8.15 -8.29
CA ASP A 289 14.46 -7.23 -8.10
C ASP A 289 15.75 -7.73 -8.76
N CYS A 290 15.84 -9.04 -8.99
CA CYS A 290 16.90 -9.64 -9.80
C CYS A 290 17.04 -9.05 -11.20
N ARG A 291 15.98 -8.45 -11.75
CA ARG A 291 16.01 -7.92 -13.11
C ARG A 291 16.70 -6.56 -13.24
N LYS A 292 16.82 -5.79 -12.14
CA LYS A 292 17.30 -4.40 -12.17
C LYS A 292 16.69 -3.61 -13.34
N ALA A 293 15.37 -3.55 -13.37
CA ALA A 293 14.65 -2.64 -14.26
C ALA A 293 14.90 -1.20 -13.81
N SER A 294 15.50 -0.36 -14.65
CA SER A 294 15.55 1.08 -14.36
C SER A 294 14.21 1.72 -14.71
N TRP A 295 13.79 2.71 -13.92
CA TRP A 295 12.61 3.53 -14.25
C TRP A 295 12.75 4.16 -15.65
N ASP A 296 13.95 4.62 -15.99
CA ASP A 296 14.20 5.26 -17.29
C ASP A 296 14.01 4.27 -18.45
N ALA A 297 14.48 3.03 -18.33
CA ALA A 297 14.20 1.97 -19.30
C ALA A 297 12.71 1.57 -19.30
N SER A 298 12.06 1.66 -18.15
CA SER A 298 10.62 1.40 -17.99
C SER A 298 9.77 2.43 -18.75
N ALA A 299 10.22 3.68 -18.78
CA ALA A 299 9.51 4.80 -19.38
C ALA A 299 9.91 5.07 -20.84
N GLN A 300 11.01 4.47 -21.34
CA GLN A 300 11.54 4.72 -22.69
C GLN A 300 10.54 4.42 -23.81
N GLY A 301 9.59 3.51 -23.58
CA GLY A 301 8.51 3.21 -24.52
C GLY A 301 7.38 4.24 -24.54
N PHE A 302 7.26 5.14 -23.56
CA PHE A 302 6.12 6.06 -23.45
C PHE A 302 5.96 6.95 -24.70
N PRO A 303 4.73 7.13 -25.23
CA PRO A 303 3.45 6.59 -24.76
C PRO A 303 3.14 5.16 -25.23
N ASN A 304 4.00 4.57 -26.05
CA ASN A 304 3.86 3.21 -26.56
C ASN A 304 4.18 2.17 -25.47
N GLN A 305 3.15 1.75 -24.73
CA GLN A 305 3.22 0.75 -23.66
C GLN A 305 3.47 -0.70 -24.14
N CYS A 306 4.04 -0.88 -25.33
CA CYS A 306 4.11 -2.16 -26.03
C CYS A 306 5.51 -2.62 -26.42
N SER A 307 6.53 -1.99 -25.84
CA SER A 307 7.89 -2.50 -25.89
C SER A 307 8.16 -3.42 -24.70
N PHE A 308 8.82 -4.56 -24.93
CA PHE A 308 9.51 -5.22 -23.84
C PHE A 308 10.65 -4.29 -23.40
N PRO A 309 10.67 -3.85 -22.13
CA PRO A 309 11.77 -3.06 -21.64
C PRO A 309 13.04 -3.91 -21.70
N GLU A 310 14.14 -3.29 -22.14
CA GLU A 310 15.44 -3.94 -22.21
C GLU A 310 15.80 -4.52 -20.84
N GLN A 311 16.30 -5.76 -20.84
CA GLN A 311 16.61 -6.49 -19.62
C GLN A 311 18.11 -6.61 -19.50
N ALA A 312 18.69 -6.07 -18.42
CA ALA A 312 20.09 -6.29 -18.12
C ALA A 312 20.36 -7.76 -17.74
N PHE A 313 19.39 -8.40 -17.08
CA PHE A 313 19.49 -9.78 -16.60
C PHE A 313 18.15 -10.52 -16.80
N GLY A 314 18.21 -11.78 -17.19
CA GLY A 314 17.03 -12.66 -17.33
C GLY A 314 16.64 -13.34 -16.00
N ALA A 315 15.50 -14.05 -16.00
CA ALA A 315 14.95 -14.73 -14.82
C ALA A 315 15.91 -15.75 -14.17
N SER A 316 16.86 -16.29 -14.93
CA SER A 316 17.85 -17.26 -14.45
C SER A 316 19.14 -16.66 -13.92
N SER A 317 19.32 -15.33 -13.90
CA SER A 317 20.54 -14.72 -13.34
C SER A 317 20.65 -15.06 -11.85
N SER A 318 21.88 -15.19 -11.37
CA SER A 318 22.19 -15.42 -9.95
C SER A 318 23.12 -14.35 -9.35
N GLU A 319 23.47 -13.34 -10.14
CA GLU A 319 24.65 -12.49 -9.91
C GLU A 319 24.44 -11.39 -8.87
N LEU A 320 23.19 -11.11 -8.48
CA LEU A 320 22.85 -9.90 -7.74
C LEU A 320 22.28 -10.17 -6.35
N PHE A 321 21.45 -11.20 -6.19
CA PHE A 321 20.74 -11.49 -4.93
C PHE A 321 20.58 -13.00 -4.64
N GLY A 322 21.33 -13.89 -5.31
CA GLY A 322 21.17 -15.34 -5.21
C GLY A 322 20.18 -15.91 -6.23
N GLN A 323 19.45 -16.97 -5.88
CA GLN A 323 18.48 -17.58 -6.79
C GLN A 323 17.27 -16.66 -7.01
N CYS A 324 16.99 -16.31 -8.26
CA CYS A 324 15.85 -15.46 -8.61
C CYS A 324 14.58 -16.27 -8.86
N GLN A 325 14.71 -17.54 -9.22
CA GLN A 325 13.60 -18.46 -9.39
C GLN A 325 13.61 -19.48 -8.27
N PHE A 326 12.50 -19.58 -7.55
CA PHE A 326 12.31 -20.52 -6.46
C PHE A 326 11.53 -21.73 -6.98
N THR A 327 12.25 -22.62 -7.68
CA THR A 327 11.67 -23.77 -8.38
C THR A 327 11.71 -25.07 -7.57
N ASP A 328 12.50 -25.13 -6.51
CA ASP A 328 12.76 -26.35 -5.75
C ASP A 328 11.69 -26.59 -4.69
N ILE A 329 10.52 -27.06 -5.13
CA ILE A 329 9.42 -27.40 -4.24
C ILE A 329 9.36 -28.90 -3.93
N SER A 330 8.97 -29.21 -2.71
CA SER A 330 8.73 -30.59 -2.26
C SER A 330 7.42 -31.15 -2.82
N ARG A 331 7.32 -32.49 -2.90
CA ARG A 331 6.06 -33.16 -3.22
C ARG A 331 4.94 -32.81 -2.23
N ALA A 332 5.29 -32.54 -0.97
CA ALA A 332 4.34 -32.15 0.05
C ALA A 332 3.72 -30.78 -0.27
N GLN A 333 4.52 -29.80 -0.70
CA GLN A 333 4.01 -28.47 -1.09
C GLN A 333 3.07 -28.54 -2.31
N LEU A 334 3.40 -29.37 -3.31
CA LEU A 334 2.49 -29.64 -4.43
C LEU A 334 1.19 -30.29 -3.95
N ALA A 335 1.28 -31.34 -3.14
CA ALA A 335 0.10 -32.04 -2.62
C ALA A 335 -0.81 -31.10 -1.80
N THR A 336 -0.24 -30.19 -1.00
CA THR A 336 -0.99 -29.15 -0.30
C THR A 336 -1.66 -28.19 -1.28
N SER A 337 -0.98 -27.77 -2.34
CA SER A 337 -1.58 -26.90 -3.37
C SER A 337 -2.76 -27.60 -4.06
N ASP A 338 -2.62 -28.88 -4.39
CA ASP A 338 -3.68 -29.71 -4.98
C ASP A 338 -4.87 -29.89 -4.01
N GLU A 339 -4.61 -30.13 -2.73
CA GLU A 339 -5.64 -30.24 -1.69
C GLU A 339 -6.47 -28.95 -1.61
N VAL A 340 -5.81 -27.79 -1.61
CA VAL A 340 -6.46 -26.48 -1.57
C VAL A 340 -7.35 -26.28 -2.78
N LEU A 341 -6.82 -26.58 -3.96
CA LEU A 341 -7.57 -26.46 -5.22
C LEU A 341 -8.78 -27.40 -5.21
N ALA A 342 -8.64 -28.61 -4.70
CA ALA A 342 -9.74 -29.57 -4.56
C ALA A 342 -10.80 -29.07 -3.57
N VAL A 343 -10.41 -28.51 -2.42
CA VAL A 343 -11.33 -27.95 -1.42
C VAL A 343 -12.07 -26.74 -1.99
N ALA A 344 -11.37 -25.83 -2.67
CA ALA A 344 -11.96 -24.67 -3.32
C ALA A 344 -13.01 -25.09 -4.37
N ALA A 345 -12.67 -26.08 -5.20
CA ALA A 345 -13.58 -26.63 -6.21
C ALA A 345 -14.82 -27.29 -5.57
N ALA A 346 -14.64 -28.02 -4.46
CA ALA A 346 -15.74 -28.68 -3.75
C ALA A 346 -16.66 -27.70 -2.99
N ARG A 347 -16.18 -26.48 -2.72
CA ARG A 347 -16.87 -25.48 -1.87
C ARG A 347 -17.12 -24.16 -2.59
N THR A 348 -17.27 -24.17 -3.90
CA THR A 348 -17.54 -22.97 -4.71
C THR A 348 -18.75 -22.17 -4.20
N ASN A 349 -19.78 -22.83 -3.68
CA ASN A 349 -20.98 -22.19 -3.10
C ASN A 349 -20.76 -21.60 -1.69
N ASN A 350 -19.64 -21.90 -1.04
CA ASN A 350 -19.30 -21.39 0.29
C ASN A 350 -18.24 -20.27 0.24
N LEU A 351 -17.85 -19.82 -0.95
CA LEU A 351 -16.97 -18.67 -1.09
C LEU A 351 -17.74 -17.38 -0.75
N PRO A 352 -17.07 -16.39 -0.13
CA PRO A 352 -17.72 -15.13 0.23
C PRO A 352 -18.36 -14.46 -0.99
N THR A 353 -19.57 -13.94 -0.80
CA THR A 353 -20.23 -13.10 -1.81
C THR A 353 -19.54 -11.74 -1.87
N ARG A 354 -19.47 -11.15 -3.07
CA ARG A 354 -18.90 -9.81 -3.25
C ARG A 354 -19.79 -8.76 -2.59
N SER A 355 -19.19 -7.81 -1.89
CA SER A 355 -19.93 -6.67 -1.34
C SER A 355 -20.39 -5.73 -2.48
N PRO A 356 -21.48 -4.96 -2.28
CA PRO A 356 -21.93 -3.97 -3.27
C PRO A 356 -20.84 -2.96 -3.64
N THR A 357 -19.98 -2.59 -2.68
CA THR A 357 -18.87 -1.67 -2.91
C THR A 357 -17.83 -2.28 -3.86
N ILE A 358 -17.41 -3.52 -3.62
CA ILE A 358 -16.46 -4.21 -4.51
C ILE A 358 -17.06 -4.41 -5.89
N GLN A 359 -18.35 -4.75 -5.97
CA GLN A 359 -19.04 -4.90 -7.25
C GLN A 359 -19.04 -3.58 -8.06
N ALA A 360 -19.31 -2.44 -7.41
CA ALA A 360 -19.30 -1.15 -8.08
C ALA A 360 -17.90 -0.74 -8.57
N LEU A 361 -16.86 -0.99 -7.76
CA LEU A 361 -15.47 -0.72 -8.14
C LEU A 361 -15.02 -1.59 -9.31
N ASP A 362 -15.34 -2.89 -9.27
CA ASP A 362 -15.03 -3.83 -10.33
C ASP A 362 -15.73 -3.45 -11.64
N ALA A 363 -17.03 -3.12 -11.59
CA ALA A 363 -17.77 -2.64 -12.76
C ALA A 363 -17.17 -1.35 -13.34
N ALA A 364 -16.78 -0.39 -12.51
CA ALA A 364 -16.15 0.86 -12.96
C ALA A 364 -14.79 0.61 -13.64
N TYR A 365 -13.97 -0.28 -13.06
CA TYR A 365 -12.69 -0.67 -13.66
C TYR A 365 -12.90 -1.32 -15.03
N TRP A 366 -13.76 -2.35 -15.11
CA TRP A 366 -13.98 -3.08 -16.36
C TRP A 366 -14.73 -2.29 -17.42
N SER A 367 -15.59 -1.33 -17.04
CA SER A 367 -16.15 -0.35 -17.96
C SER A 367 -15.05 0.55 -18.57
N SER A 368 -14.09 0.98 -17.75
CA SER A 368 -12.97 1.80 -18.22
C SER A 368 -12.05 1.00 -19.14
N MET A 369 -11.78 -0.26 -18.79
CA MET A 369 -11.03 -1.20 -19.64
C MET A 369 -11.76 -1.47 -20.97
N SER A 370 -13.08 -1.64 -20.94
CA SER A 370 -13.89 -1.83 -22.15
C SER A 370 -13.75 -0.65 -23.09
N ALA A 371 -13.84 0.58 -22.56
CA ALA A 371 -13.68 1.80 -23.34
C ALA A 371 -12.27 1.93 -23.93
N GLY A 372 -11.23 1.55 -23.18
CA GLY A 372 -9.84 1.62 -23.65
C GLY A 372 -9.45 0.54 -24.67
N THR A 373 -10.10 -0.62 -24.64
CA THR A 373 -9.73 -1.79 -25.46
C THR A 373 -10.70 -2.11 -26.58
N ASN A 374 -11.88 -1.50 -26.58
CA ASN A 374 -13.00 -1.86 -27.44
C ASN A 374 -13.39 -3.35 -27.35
N VAL A 375 -13.16 -3.95 -26.17
CA VAL A 375 -13.53 -5.32 -25.83
C VAL A 375 -14.60 -5.29 -24.76
N SER A 376 -15.65 -6.10 -24.90
CA SER A 376 -16.64 -6.26 -23.84
C SER A 376 -16.12 -7.24 -22.79
N TYR A 377 -16.04 -6.78 -21.54
CA TYR A 377 -15.78 -7.63 -20.38
C TYR A 377 -17.10 -7.92 -19.67
N PRO A 378 -17.34 -9.18 -19.22
CA PRO A 378 -18.59 -9.54 -18.57
C PRO A 378 -18.76 -8.80 -17.24
N ASP A 379 -19.99 -8.53 -16.84
CA ASP A 379 -20.26 -8.04 -15.48
C ASP A 379 -20.19 -9.19 -14.46
N VAL A 380 -19.92 -8.86 -13.20
CA VAL A 380 -20.05 -9.80 -12.07
C VAL A 380 -21.23 -9.43 -11.19
N THR A 381 -21.93 -10.47 -10.74
CA THR A 381 -23.00 -10.33 -9.73
C THR A 381 -22.43 -10.60 -8.34
N GLN A 382 -23.14 -10.18 -7.29
CA GLN A 382 -22.73 -10.49 -5.90
C GLN A 382 -22.67 -11.99 -5.63
N THR A 383 -23.48 -12.76 -6.36
CA THR A 383 -23.54 -14.22 -6.31
C THR A 383 -22.50 -14.92 -7.17
N THR A 384 -21.77 -14.18 -8.02
CA THR A 384 -20.66 -14.76 -8.77
C THR A 384 -19.55 -15.06 -7.77
N PRO A 385 -19.13 -16.33 -7.58
CA PRO A 385 -18.06 -16.65 -6.65
C PRO A 385 -16.72 -16.10 -7.17
N PRO A 386 -15.74 -15.83 -6.29
CA PRO A 386 -14.37 -15.63 -6.70
C PRO A 386 -13.79 -16.86 -7.39
N ARG A 387 -12.86 -16.64 -8.33
CA ARG A 387 -12.13 -17.73 -8.99
C ARG A 387 -10.92 -18.12 -8.17
N VAL A 388 -10.62 -19.41 -8.17
CA VAL A 388 -9.36 -19.93 -7.62
C VAL A 388 -8.48 -20.38 -8.79
N TRP A 389 -7.42 -19.64 -9.01
CA TRP A 389 -6.41 -19.87 -10.03
C TRP A 389 -5.38 -20.85 -9.51
N SER A 390 -5.11 -21.91 -10.29
CA SER A 390 -4.11 -22.92 -9.92
C SER A 390 -2.69 -22.43 -10.18
N TYR A 391 -1.71 -23.12 -9.59
CA TYR A 391 -0.28 -22.93 -9.85
C TYR A 391 0.13 -23.23 -11.31
N LYS A 392 -0.82 -23.68 -12.14
CA LYS A 392 -0.66 -23.87 -13.59
C LYS A 392 -1.13 -22.66 -14.39
N GLN A 393 -1.62 -21.62 -13.73
CA GLN A 393 -2.22 -20.44 -14.34
C GLN A 393 -1.73 -19.15 -13.70
N CYS A 394 -1.37 -19.17 -12.43
CA CYS A 394 -0.91 -18.01 -11.70
C CYS A 394 0.31 -18.34 -10.84
N MET A 395 1.13 -17.33 -10.54
CA MET A 395 2.26 -17.45 -9.65
C MET A 395 2.60 -16.07 -9.06
N GLU A 396 3.14 -16.09 -7.85
CA GLU A 396 3.67 -14.89 -7.21
C GLU A 396 4.98 -14.42 -7.88
N ILE A 397 5.10 -13.11 -8.01
CA ILE A 397 6.31 -12.40 -8.40
C ILE A 397 6.59 -11.29 -7.38
N ASP A 398 7.66 -11.40 -6.62
CA ASP A 398 7.98 -10.37 -5.62
C ASP A 398 8.37 -9.09 -6.30
N SER A 399 7.60 -8.03 -6.12
CA SER A 399 7.99 -6.71 -6.58
C SER A 399 7.92 -5.71 -5.43
N GLN A 400 9.06 -5.38 -4.83
CA GLN A 400 9.20 -4.24 -3.93
C GLN A 400 8.83 -2.93 -4.62
N TYR A 401 9.07 -2.87 -5.93
CA TYR A 401 8.71 -1.77 -6.81
C TYR A 401 7.60 -2.23 -7.73
N PHE A 402 6.36 -1.83 -7.42
CA PHE A 402 5.18 -2.14 -8.23
C PHE A 402 5.47 -1.93 -9.71
N TRP A 403 5.32 -3.00 -10.50
CA TRP A 403 5.29 -2.86 -11.93
C TRP A 403 3.93 -2.30 -12.33
N SER A 404 3.93 -1.11 -12.94
CA SER A 404 2.71 -0.49 -13.45
C SER A 404 2.71 -0.50 -14.98
N GLY A 405 1.63 -1.01 -15.56
CA GLY A 405 1.36 -0.97 -17.00
C GLY A 405 1.56 -2.28 -17.76
N ALA A 406 1.03 -2.30 -18.98
CA ALA A 406 0.98 -3.48 -19.85
C ALA A 406 2.34 -4.13 -20.19
N PRO A 407 3.45 -3.39 -20.45
CA PRO A 407 4.68 -4.03 -20.90
C PRO A 407 5.36 -4.80 -19.75
N TRP A 408 5.18 -4.35 -18.51
CA TRP A 408 5.70 -5.07 -17.36
C TRP A 408 4.81 -6.23 -16.92
N ASP A 409 3.49 -6.12 -17.06
CA ASP A 409 2.58 -7.26 -16.94
C ASP A 409 3.03 -8.42 -17.86
N MET A 410 3.31 -8.11 -19.12
CA MET A 410 3.76 -9.11 -20.10
C MET A 410 5.04 -9.80 -19.66
N VAL A 411 6.02 -9.04 -19.15
CA VAL A 411 7.28 -9.67 -18.74
C VAL A 411 7.15 -10.40 -17.42
N ALA A 412 6.36 -9.89 -16.48
CA ALA A 412 6.05 -10.60 -15.23
C ALA A 412 5.44 -11.97 -15.55
N ARG A 413 4.45 -12.01 -16.46
CA ARG A 413 3.87 -13.28 -16.96
C ARG A 413 4.87 -14.16 -17.70
N SER A 414 5.82 -13.58 -18.45
CA SER A 414 6.90 -14.36 -19.07
C SER A 414 7.78 -15.04 -18.01
N TYR A 415 8.08 -14.35 -16.91
CA TYR A 415 8.90 -14.89 -15.84
C TYR A 415 8.17 -15.99 -15.06
N VAL A 416 6.88 -15.78 -14.83
CA VAL A 416 5.99 -16.83 -14.31
C VAL A 416 6.05 -18.07 -15.20
N ALA A 417 5.90 -17.89 -16.52
CA ALA A 417 5.97 -18.99 -17.48
C ALA A 417 7.32 -19.73 -17.44
N ASP A 418 8.44 -19.00 -17.48
CA ASP A 418 9.78 -19.57 -17.46
C ASP A 418 10.06 -20.35 -16.17
N THR A 419 9.62 -19.80 -15.04
CA THR A 419 9.76 -20.42 -13.72
C THR A 419 8.96 -21.71 -13.63
N LEU A 420 7.71 -21.72 -14.10
CA LEU A 420 6.86 -22.90 -14.11
C LEU A 420 7.35 -23.98 -15.09
N ASN A 421 7.78 -23.58 -16.30
CA ASN A 421 8.39 -24.48 -17.28
C ASN A 421 9.61 -25.19 -16.66
N LYS A 422 10.49 -24.44 -15.99
CA LYS A 422 11.66 -24.99 -15.31
C LYS A 422 11.28 -25.90 -14.13
N ALA A 423 10.38 -25.45 -13.26
CA ALA A 423 10.02 -26.17 -12.05
C ALA A 423 9.27 -27.48 -12.35
N LEU A 424 8.38 -27.46 -13.33
CA LEU A 424 7.56 -28.61 -13.74
C LEU A 424 8.21 -29.44 -14.85
N ARG A 425 9.37 -29.02 -15.38
CA ARG A 425 10.10 -29.67 -16.47
C ARG A 425 9.23 -29.85 -17.72
N VAL A 426 8.54 -28.79 -18.10
CA VAL A 426 7.67 -28.69 -19.29
C VAL A 426 8.02 -27.45 -20.11
N SER A 427 7.43 -27.32 -21.29
CA SER A 427 7.59 -26.14 -22.18
C SER A 427 6.25 -25.53 -22.61
N GLY A 428 5.16 -25.88 -21.92
CA GLY A 428 3.79 -25.49 -22.29
C GLY A 428 3.35 -24.12 -21.77
N TYR A 429 4.10 -23.52 -20.85
CA TYR A 429 3.77 -22.20 -20.30
C TYR A 429 4.38 -21.10 -21.16
N SER A 430 3.62 -20.02 -21.35
CA SER A 430 4.04 -18.80 -22.01
C SER A 430 3.40 -17.62 -21.30
N GLN A 431 3.86 -16.40 -21.52
CA GLN A 431 3.16 -15.23 -20.97
C GLN A 431 1.65 -15.26 -21.28
N GLY A 432 1.24 -15.79 -22.44
CA GLY A 432 -0.15 -15.81 -22.89
C GLY A 432 -1.11 -16.72 -22.17
N ASN A 433 -0.64 -17.60 -21.30
CA ASN A 433 -1.50 -18.44 -20.50
C ASN A 433 -1.24 -18.29 -18.99
N MET A 434 -0.58 -17.20 -18.57
CA MET A 434 -0.21 -16.95 -17.18
C MET A 434 -0.85 -15.70 -16.59
N ILE A 435 -0.88 -15.65 -15.27
CA ILE A 435 -1.23 -14.52 -14.40
C ILE A 435 -0.03 -14.30 -13.49
N ALA A 436 0.47 -13.08 -13.44
CA ALA A 436 1.46 -12.67 -12.46
C ALA A 436 0.75 -12.01 -11.27
N VAL A 437 1.13 -12.41 -10.06
CA VAL A 437 0.62 -11.82 -8.81
C VAL A 437 1.79 -11.18 -8.07
N SER A 438 1.81 -9.86 -7.99
CA SER A 438 2.80 -9.11 -7.24
C SER A 438 2.50 -9.18 -5.75
N ALA A 439 3.39 -9.75 -4.94
CA ALA A 439 3.32 -9.74 -3.46
C ALA A 439 4.73 -9.93 -2.89
N MET A 440 5.01 -9.52 -1.65
CA MET A 440 6.41 -9.41 -1.16
C MET A 440 6.84 -10.55 -0.22
N GLU A 441 5.94 -11.47 0.11
CA GLU A 441 6.09 -12.33 1.27
C GLU A 441 6.54 -13.76 0.97
N ALA A 442 6.22 -14.34 -0.20
CA ALA A 442 6.52 -15.76 -0.43
C ALA A 442 8.02 -16.03 -0.57
N ILE A 443 8.81 -15.07 -1.07
CA ILE A 443 10.26 -15.25 -1.20
C ILE A 443 10.92 -15.41 0.16
N GLY A 444 10.55 -14.55 1.11
CA GLY A 444 11.08 -14.61 2.47
C GLY A 444 10.76 -15.96 3.12
N LEU A 445 9.51 -16.41 3.01
CA LEU A 445 9.08 -17.71 3.50
C LEU A 445 9.84 -18.85 2.82
N TYR A 446 9.98 -18.82 1.49
CA TYR A 446 10.66 -19.86 0.74
C TYR A 446 12.13 -19.98 1.17
N ALA A 447 12.86 -18.86 1.23
CA ALA A 447 14.26 -18.82 1.63
C ALA A 447 14.47 -19.40 3.04
N ILE A 448 13.50 -19.17 3.93
CA ILE A 448 13.53 -19.73 5.29
C ILE A 448 13.18 -21.21 5.30
N SER A 449 12.18 -21.64 4.53
CA SER A 449 11.75 -23.04 4.50
C SER A 449 12.89 -23.95 4.02
N THR A 450 13.64 -23.50 3.01
CA THR A 450 14.82 -24.22 2.49
C THR A 450 15.96 -24.22 3.50
N ALA A 451 16.26 -23.09 4.15
CA ALA A 451 17.28 -23.01 5.20
C ALA A 451 16.88 -23.80 6.47
N SER A 452 15.60 -23.82 6.83
CA SER A 452 15.08 -24.39 8.07
C SER A 452 14.80 -25.88 7.96
N ALA A 453 14.54 -26.45 6.78
CA ALA A 453 14.49 -27.90 6.61
C ALA A 453 15.80 -28.56 7.09
N VAL A 454 16.93 -27.84 6.98
CA VAL A 454 18.24 -28.27 7.50
C VAL A 454 18.34 -28.12 9.03
N VAL A 455 17.64 -27.14 9.62
CA VAL A 455 17.78 -26.76 11.04
C VAL A 455 16.69 -27.34 11.96
N LEU A 456 15.46 -27.51 11.47
CA LEU A 456 14.30 -28.02 12.22
C LEU A 456 14.48 -29.47 12.68
N SER A 457 15.22 -30.29 11.92
CA SER A 457 15.64 -31.63 12.34
C SER A 457 16.47 -31.61 13.63
N THR A 458 17.12 -30.48 13.94
CA THR A 458 18.01 -30.29 15.09
C THR A 458 17.32 -29.57 16.26
N LEU A 459 16.29 -28.73 16.00
CA LEU A 459 15.67 -27.86 17.01
C LEU A 459 14.43 -28.41 17.72
N GLN A 460 13.85 -29.53 17.25
CA GLN A 460 12.64 -30.13 17.84
C GLN A 460 12.80 -30.52 19.32
N SER A 461 14.04 -30.57 19.85
CA SER A 461 14.35 -30.86 21.26
C SER A 461 14.29 -29.66 22.23
N ARG A 462 14.05 -28.43 21.76
CA ARG A 462 14.15 -27.21 22.61
C ARG A 462 12.83 -26.48 22.92
N CYS A 463 11.74 -26.74 22.20
CA CYS A 463 10.47 -26.00 22.39
C CYS A 463 9.64 -26.42 23.61
N GLU A 464 9.98 -27.54 24.28
CA GLU A 464 9.25 -28.02 25.47
C GLU A 464 9.52 -27.19 26.76
N ARG A 465 10.35 -26.15 26.70
CA ARG A 465 10.81 -25.38 27.88
C ARG A 465 10.23 -23.98 28.03
N LEU A 466 9.29 -23.56 27.18
CA LEU A 466 8.44 -22.40 27.49
C LEU A 466 7.29 -22.87 28.40
N PRO A 467 6.90 -22.11 29.44
CA PRO A 467 5.76 -22.46 30.27
C PRO A 467 4.49 -22.43 29.41
N LEU A 468 4.07 -23.62 29.00
CA LEU A 468 2.87 -23.84 28.22
C LEU A 468 1.64 -23.47 29.05
N VAL A 469 0.83 -22.60 28.46
CA VAL A 469 -0.62 -22.65 28.66
C VAL A 469 -1.06 -24.10 28.38
N SER A 470 -1.88 -24.65 29.27
CA SER A 470 -2.27 -26.05 29.39
C SER A 470 -2.45 -26.79 28.04
N PRO A 471 -1.97 -28.04 27.92
CA PRO A 471 -2.04 -28.79 26.67
C PRO A 471 -3.50 -29.05 26.24
N CYS A 472 -3.77 -28.86 24.94
CA CYS A 472 -5.05 -29.20 24.33
C CYS A 472 -5.25 -30.73 24.36
N SER A 473 -6.38 -31.18 24.92
CA SER A 473 -6.67 -32.58 25.21
C SER A 473 -7.55 -33.29 24.15
N SER A 474 -7.53 -32.88 22.87
CA SER A 474 -8.37 -33.56 21.86
C SER A 474 -7.71 -33.63 20.47
N PRO A 475 -7.64 -34.83 19.85
CA PRO A 475 -7.02 -35.03 18.55
C PRO A 475 -8.04 -35.00 17.42
N VAL A 476 -8.88 -33.96 17.32
CA VAL A 476 -9.72 -33.77 16.13
C VAL A 476 -9.96 -32.28 15.92
N ASN A 477 -9.43 -31.72 14.83
CA ASN A 477 -10.15 -30.84 13.90
C ASN A 477 -9.23 -30.31 12.78
N CYS A 478 -9.73 -30.44 11.56
CA CYS A 478 -9.12 -30.06 10.29
C CYS A 478 -8.92 -28.55 10.15
N CYS A 479 -7.88 -28.11 9.42
CA CYS A 479 -7.84 -26.81 8.75
C CYS A 479 -6.92 -26.85 7.52
N SER A 480 -7.29 -26.02 6.54
CA SER A 480 -6.93 -26.01 5.11
C SER A 480 -6.37 -24.63 4.72
N PHE A 481 -5.56 -24.58 3.67
CA PHE A 481 -4.87 -23.40 3.16
C PHE A 481 -5.75 -22.56 2.22
N THR A 482 -5.58 -21.24 2.23
CA THR A 482 -6.08 -20.29 1.21
C THR A 482 -5.26 -18.99 1.33
N ILE A 483 -4.63 -18.58 0.23
CA ILE A 483 -4.02 -17.26 0.07
C ILE A 483 -5.16 -16.29 -0.29
N ASN A 484 -5.28 -15.15 0.38
CA ASN A 484 -6.25 -14.12 0.00
C ASN A 484 -5.50 -12.80 -0.19
N TYR A 485 -5.46 -12.33 -1.43
CA TYR A 485 -5.09 -10.97 -1.76
C TYR A 485 -6.37 -10.26 -2.20
N ASN A 486 -6.71 -9.14 -1.56
CA ASN A 486 -7.87 -8.32 -1.96
C ASN A 486 -7.47 -7.29 -3.01
#